data_AF-A0A2Y9GXI3-F1
#
_entry.id   AF-A0A2Y9GXI3-F1
#
_cell.length_a   1.000
_cell.length_b   1.000
_cell.length_c   1.000
_cell.angle_alpha   90.00
_cell.angle_beta   90.00
_cell.angle_gamma   90.00
#
_symmetry.space_group_name_H-M   'P 1'
#
loop_
_entity.id
_entity.type
_entity.pdbx_description
1 polymer ?
#
loop_
_entity_poly.entity_id
_entity_poly.type
_entity_poly.pdbx_seq_one_letter_code
_entity_poly.pdbx_strand_id
1 'polypeptide(L)'
;MEVENEASCSPSRASGGSREYKVVMLGAGGVGKSAMTMQFISHQFPDYHDPTIEDAYKTQVRIDNEPAYLDILDTAGQAEFTAMREQYMRGGEGFIICYSVTDRQSFQEAAKFKELIFQVRHTYEIPLVLVGNKVDLDRFRQDFREVT
;
A
#
# COMPACT_ATOMS: atom_id res chain seq x y z
N MET A 1 -46.77 -35.19 -18.15
CA MET A 1 -45.87 -34.18 -18.73
C MET A 1 -44.91 -33.82 -17.62
N GLU A 2 -43.72 -34.41 -17.68
CA GLU A 2 -42.58 -34.11 -16.84
C GLU A 2 -42.11 -32.69 -17.12
N VAL A 3 -41.69 -31.96 -16.08
CA VAL A 3 -40.52 -31.08 -16.15
C VAL A 3 -39.87 -31.09 -14.75
N GLU A 4 -38.66 -31.64 -14.67
CA GLU A 4 -37.73 -31.52 -13.55
C GLU A 4 -37.24 -30.07 -13.41
N ASN A 5 -36.90 -29.60 -12.19
CA ASN A 5 -35.78 -28.67 -12.11
C ASN A 5 -35.04 -28.72 -10.76
N GLU A 6 -33.92 -29.43 -10.83
CA GLU A 6 -32.59 -29.15 -10.27
C GLU A 6 -32.42 -28.58 -8.86
N ALA A 7 -31.70 -29.38 -8.06
CA ALA A 7 -30.99 -28.94 -6.88
C ALA A 7 -29.96 -27.85 -7.22
N SER A 8 -30.13 -26.65 -6.65
CA SER A 8 -29.01 -25.70 -6.56
C SER A 8 -28.34 -25.84 -5.20
N CYS A 9 -27.16 -26.47 -5.23
CA CYS A 9 -26.19 -26.50 -4.14
C CYS A 9 -25.98 -25.10 -3.55
N SER A 10 -26.34 -24.88 -2.29
CA SER A 10 -25.89 -23.71 -1.55
C SER A 10 -24.38 -23.82 -1.34
N PRO A 11 -23.53 -22.90 -1.82
CA PRO A 11 -22.13 -22.97 -1.52
C PRO A 11 -21.97 -22.86 0.00
N SER A 12 -21.34 -23.88 0.57
CA SER A 12 -20.91 -23.92 1.97
C SER A 12 -20.23 -22.59 2.30
N ARG A 13 -20.83 -21.81 3.22
CA ARG A 13 -20.16 -20.65 3.82
C ARG A 13 -18.94 -21.17 4.56
N ALA A 14 -17.79 -21.14 3.88
CA ALA A 14 -16.51 -21.41 4.48
C ALA A 14 -16.36 -20.49 5.72
N SER A 15 -15.93 -21.11 6.81
CA SER A 15 -15.72 -20.55 8.16
C SER A 15 -15.42 -19.04 8.17
N GLY A 16 -16.35 -18.27 8.75
CA GLY A 16 -16.46 -16.81 8.65
C GLY A 16 -15.44 -16.02 9.46
N GLY A 17 -14.20 -15.96 8.97
CA GLY A 17 -13.32 -14.83 9.20
C GLY A 17 -13.60 -13.75 8.14
N SER A 18 -13.72 -12.48 8.55
CA SER A 18 -13.64 -11.36 7.61
C SER A 18 -12.29 -11.39 6.89
N ARG A 19 -12.29 -11.17 5.57
CA ARG A 19 -11.06 -11.14 4.76
C ARG A 19 -10.07 -10.12 5.32
N GLU A 20 -8.78 -10.40 5.21
CA GLU A 20 -7.71 -9.52 5.64
C GLU A 20 -6.79 -9.27 4.45
N TYR A 21 -6.43 -8.00 4.22
CA TYR A 21 -5.56 -7.58 3.12
C TYR A 21 -4.32 -6.92 3.67
N LYS A 22 -3.14 -7.42 3.29
CA LYS A 22 -1.84 -6.90 3.76
C LYS A 22 -1.25 -5.89 2.79
N VAL A 23 -1.29 -4.62 3.14
CA VAL A 23 -0.77 -3.52 2.32
C VAL A 23 0.49 -2.95 2.93
N VAL A 24 1.54 -2.79 2.11
CA VAL A 24 2.81 -2.20 2.54
C VAL A 24 3.01 -0.83 1.90
N MET A 25 3.30 0.17 2.72
CA MET A 25 3.63 1.54 2.29
C MET A 25 5.13 1.66 2.06
N LEU A 26 5.54 2.00 0.84
CA LEU A 26 6.93 2.17 0.43
C LEU A 26 7.16 3.57 -0.13
N GLY A 27 8.42 4.02 -0.16
CA GLY A 27 8.78 5.35 -0.62
C GLY A 27 9.83 6.01 0.27
N ALA A 28 10.49 7.04 -0.26
CA ALA A 28 11.57 7.75 0.41
C ALA A 28 11.16 8.35 1.78
N GLY A 29 12.15 8.75 2.57
CA GLY A 29 11.91 9.47 3.83
C GLY A 29 11.14 10.76 3.59
N GLY A 30 10.17 11.08 4.46
CA GLY A 30 9.46 12.37 4.42
C GLY A 30 8.48 12.59 3.26
N VAL A 31 8.21 11.57 2.42
CA VAL A 31 7.22 11.69 1.32
C VAL A 31 5.77 11.73 1.81
N GLY A 32 5.51 11.32 3.06
CA GLY A 32 4.20 11.38 3.71
C GLY A 32 3.44 10.05 3.81
N LYS A 33 4.15 8.91 3.84
CA LYS A 33 3.54 7.57 4.03
C LYS A 33 2.71 7.49 5.31
N SER A 34 3.32 7.83 6.44
CA SER A 34 2.69 7.87 7.76
C SER A 34 1.52 8.84 7.81
N ALA A 35 1.67 10.03 7.22
CA ALA A 35 0.60 11.01 7.13
C ALA A 35 -0.62 10.49 6.34
N MET A 36 -0.39 9.77 5.23
CA MET A 36 -1.47 9.13 4.47
C MET A 36 -2.13 7.99 5.27
N THR A 37 -1.34 7.14 5.90
CA THR A 37 -1.83 6.02 6.73
C THR A 37 -2.69 6.54 7.88
N MET A 38 -2.19 7.55 8.61
CA MET A 38 -2.92 8.17 9.71
C MET A 38 -4.18 8.87 9.22
N GLN A 39 -4.11 9.68 8.16
CA GLN A 39 -5.29 10.33 7.59
C GLN A 39 -6.36 9.32 7.18
N PHE A 40 -5.97 8.15 6.66
CA PHE A 40 -6.90 7.09 6.30
C PHE A 40 -7.57 6.46 7.54
N ILE A 41 -6.81 6.20 8.61
CA ILE A 41 -7.29 5.50 9.81
C ILE A 41 -8.04 6.42 10.77
N SER A 42 -7.49 7.60 11.07
CA SER A 42 -8.00 8.50 12.10
C SER A 42 -8.78 9.69 11.56
N HIS A 43 -8.81 9.88 10.24
CA HIS A 43 -9.37 11.07 9.58
C HIS A 43 -8.74 12.38 10.06
N GLN A 44 -7.50 12.33 10.55
CA GLN A 44 -6.75 13.49 11.02
C GLN A 44 -5.39 13.55 10.35
N PHE A 45 -4.97 14.78 10.03
CA PHE A 45 -3.65 15.07 9.51
C PHE A 45 -2.80 15.62 10.67
N PRO A 46 -1.82 14.87 11.18
CA PRO A 46 -1.04 15.32 12.33
C PRO A 46 -0.12 16.48 11.93
N ASP A 47 -0.12 17.55 12.73
CA ASP A 47 0.75 18.73 12.52
C ASP A 47 2.24 18.39 12.68
N TYR A 48 2.54 17.34 13.44
CA TYR A 48 3.88 16.84 13.69
C TYR A 48 3.86 15.31 13.75
N HIS A 49 4.88 14.68 13.17
CA HIS A 49 5.06 13.24 13.20
C HIS A 49 6.53 12.92 13.43
N ASP A 50 6.84 12.03 14.37
CA ASP A 50 8.19 11.51 14.57
C ASP A 50 8.60 10.61 13.39
N PRO A 51 9.85 10.61 12.92
CA PRO A 51 10.25 9.72 11.83
C PRO A 51 9.91 8.25 12.13
N THR A 52 9.09 7.63 11.28
CA THR A 52 8.72 6.21 11.42
C THR A 52 9.93 5.31 11.22
N ILE A 53 10.04 4.30 12.09
CA ILE A 53 10.93 3.16 11.92
C ILE A 53 10.16 2.05 11.19
N GLU A 54 9.09 1.57 11.82
CA GLU A 54 8.11 0.66 11.25
C GLU A 54 6.88 0.68 12.17
N ASP A 55 5.70 0.91 11.61
CA ASP A 55 4.44 0.90 12.36
C ASP A 55 3.42 0.02 11.62
N ALA A 56 2.77 -0.88 12.37
CA ALA A 56 1.73 -1.75 11.85
C ALA A 56 0.36 -1.30 12.35
N TYR A 57 -0.57 -1.11 11.42
CA TYR A 57 -1.92 -0.66 11.71
C TYR A 57 -2.93 -1.64 11.17
N LYS A 58 -3.96 -1.95 11.96
CA LYS A 58 -5.08 -2.78 11.50
C LYS A 58 -6.38 -2.03 11.67
N THR A 59 -7.14 -1.89 10.58
CA THR A 59 -8.43 -1.20 10.60
C THR A 59 -9.48 -1.99 9.84
N GLN A 60 -10.73 -1.90 10.29
CA GLN A 60 -11.87 -2.52 9.62
C GLN A 60 -12.37 -1.60 8.51
N VAL A 61 -12.53 -2.13 7.32
CA VAL A 61 -12.97 -1.41 6.12
C VAL A 61 -14.12 -2.17 5.44
N ARG A 62 -14.82 -1.50 4.53
CA ARG A 62 -15.75 -2.16 3.60
C ARG A 62 -15.16 -2.08 2.20
N ILE A 63 -14.93 -3.23 1.57
CA ILE A 63 -14.46 -3.35 0.19
C ILE A 63 -15.55 -4.07 -0.58
N ASP A 64 -16.06 -3.44 -1.64
CA ASP A 64 -17.20 -3.95 -2.42
C ASP A 64 -18.41 -4.32 -1.56
N ASN A 65 -18.71 -3.47 -0.57
CA ASN A 65 -19.74 -3.66 0.46
C ASN A 65 -19.55 -4.85 1.41
N GLU A 66 -18.45 -5.60 1.32
CA GLU A 66 -18.11 -6.68 2.24
C GLU A 66 -17.17 -6.20 3.35
N PRO A 67 -17.37 -6.60 4.62
CA PRO A 67 -16.47 -6.26 5.71
C PRO A 67 -15.13 -6.98 5.56
N ALA A 68 -14.04 -6.23 5.66
CA ALA A 68 -12.68 -6.73 5.61
C ALA A 68 -11.79 -5.99 6.63
N TYR A 69 -10.61 -6.55 6.91
CA TYR A 69 -9.53 -5.86 7.58
C TYR A 69 -8.47 -5.44 6.58
N LEU A 70 -7.95 -4.24 6.78
CA LEU A 70 -6.74 -3.78 6.12
C LEU A 70 -5.63 -3.78 7.17
N ASP A 71 -4.59 -4.60 6.93
CA ASP A 71 -3.36 -4.68 7.71
C ASP A 71 -2.30 -3.88 6.96
N ILE A 72 -2.02 -2.67 7.45
CA ILE A 72 -1.15 -1.69 6.82
C ILE A 72 0.19 -1.68 7.54
N LEU A 73 1.26 -1.95 6.80
CA LEU A 73 2.62 -1.75 7.28
C LEU A 73 3.16 -0.42 6.74
N ASP A 74 3.35 0.56 7.63
CA ASP A 74 4.04 1.82 7.35
C ASP A 74 5.53 1.66 7.65
N THR A 75 6.39 1.81 6.64
CA THR A 75 7.83 1.61 6.79
C THR A 75 8.58 2.93 6.94
N ALA A 76 9.74 2.89 7.61
CA ALA A 76 10.75 3.93 7.41
C ALA A 76 11.02 4.11 5.91
N GLY A 77 11.12 5.35 5.47
CA GLY A 77 11.56 5.65 4.10
C GLY A 77 13.08 5.59 3.92
N GLN A 78 13.82 5.23 4.97
CA GLN A 78 15.27 5.11 4.95
C GLN A 78 15.69 3.66 4.68
N ALA A 79 16.85 3.49 4.05
CA ALA A 79 17.36 2.20 3.59
C ALA A 79 17.94 1.30 4.68
N GLU A 80 17.46 1.42 5.91
CA GLU A 80 18.06 0.73 7.04
C GLU A 80 17.49 -0.70 7.12
N PHE A 81 18.40 -1.68 7.06
CA PHE A 81 18.19 -3.13 7.18
C PHE A 81 17.48 -3.85 6.00
N THR A 82 18.29 -4.31 5.05
CA THR A 82 17.87 -5.14 3.89
C THR A 82 17.03 -6.37 4.28
N ALA A 83 17.33 -7.02 5.40
CA ALA A 83 16.61 -8.23 5.82
C ALA A 83 15.14 -7.97 6.18
N MET A 84 14.84 -6.87 6.89
CA MET A 84 13.47 -6.47 7.20
C MET A 84 12.71 -6.11 5.91
N ARG A 85 13.42 -5.49 4.96
CA ARG A 85 12.86 -5.17 3.64
C ARG A 85 12.40 -6.38 2.86
N GLU A 86 13.21 -7.43 2.79
CA GLU A 86 12.80 -8.65 2.11
C GLU A 86 11.58 -9.30 2.76
N GLN A 87 11.46 -9.23 4.09
CA GLN A 87 10.35 -9.82 4.83
C GLN A 87 9.02 -9.19 4.45
N TYR A 88 8.89 -7.86 4.52
CA TYR A 88 7.63 -7.20 4.16
C TYR A 88 7.35 -7.27 2.65
N MET A 89 8.38 -7.29 1.79
CA MET A 89 8.19 -7.49 0.36
C MET A 89 7.65 -8.89 0.06
N ARG A 90 8.10 -9.92 0.78
CA ARG A 90 7.63 -11.29 0.63
C ARG A 90 6.22 -11.50 1.19
N GLY A 91 5.91 -10.85 2.31
CA GLY A 91 4.65 -11.02 3.04
C GLY A 91 3.50 -10.11 2.62
N GLY A 92 3.78 -8.99 1.94
CA GLY A 92 2.77 -8.05 1.45
C GLY A 92 1.94 -8.61 0.29
N GLU A 93 0.63 -8.39 0.34
CA GLU A 93 -0.32 -8.78 -0.72
C GLU A 93 -0.53 -7.65 -1.74
N GLY A 94 -0.31 -6.40 -1.32
CA GLY A 94 -0.32 -5.23 -2.20
C GLY A 94 0.64 -4.15 -1.71
N PHE A 95 1.09 -3.30 -2.63
CA PHE A 95 2.10 -2.28 -2.35
C PHE A 95 1.62 -0.90 -2.80
N ILE A 96 1.83 0.09 -1.94
CA ILE A 96 1.66 1.50 -2.29
C ILE A 96 3.05 2.13 -2.28
N ILE A 97 3.50 2.61 -3.43
CA ILE A 97 4.78 3.32 -3.56
C ILE A 97 4.48 4.82 -3.61
N CYS A 98 4.85 5.53 -2.56
CA CYS A 98 4.60 6.96 -2.40
C CYS A 98 5.87 7.77 -2.71
N TYR A 99 5.71 8.85 -3.46
CA TYR A 99 6.72 9.88 -3.67
C TYR A 99 6.12 11.27 -3.42
N SER A 100 6.95 12.28 -3.20
CA SER A 100 6.49 13.66 -3.07
C SER A 100 6.58 14.36 -4.41
N VAL A 101 5.51 15.03 -4.87
CA VAL A 101 5.55 15.82 -6.11
C VAL A 101 6.50 17.02 -6.01
N THR A 102 6.93 17.37 -4.80
CA THR A 102 7.91 18.43 -4.53
C THR A 102 9.36 17.94 -4.49
N ASP A 103 9.60 16.64 -4.68
CA ASP A 103 10.93 16.02 -4.58
C ASP A 103 11.13 14.99 -5.70
N ARG A 104 11.87 15.38 -6.73
CA ARG A 104 12.19 14.51 -7.87
C ARG A 104 13.03 13.29 -7.50
N GLN A 105 13.88 13.38 -6.48
CA GLN A 105 14.67 12.24 -6.04
C GLN A 105 13.74 11.15 -5.49
N SER A 106 12.71 11.52 -4.73
CA SER A 106 11.74 10.55 -4.21
C SER A 106 11.01 9.77 -5.32
N PHE A 107 10.77 10.37 -6.48
CA PHE A 107 10.20 9.68 -7.65
C PHE A 107 11.19 8.70 -8.30
N GLN A 108 12.46 9.07 -8.41
CA GLN A 108 13.50 8.16 -8.88
C GLN A 108 13.67 6.96 -7.93
N GLU A 109 13.55 7.19 -6.63
CA GLU A 109 13.57 6.12 -5.63
C GLU A 109 12.32 5.23 -5.69
N ALA A 110 11.14 5.79 -6.01
CA ALA A 110 9.91 5.03 -6.23
C ALA A 110 10.08 3.95 -7.32
N ALA A 111 10.78 4.26 -8.41
CA ALA A 111 11.10 3.29 -9.46
C ALA A 111 11.96 2.12 -8.93
N LYS A 112 12.94 2.40 -8.06
CA LYS A 112 13.78 1.37 -7.43
C LYS A 112 12.97 0.43 -6.53
N PHE A 113 11.97 0.93 -5.81
CA PHE A 113 11.10 0.08 -4.98
C PHE A 113 10.33 -0.96 -5.81
N LYS A 114 9.85 -0.58 -7.01
CA LYS A 114 9.21 -1.53 -7.93
C LYS A 114 10.17 -2.65 -8.36
N GLU A 115 11.42 -2.31 -8.67
CA GLU A 115 12.46 -3.29 -9.03
C GLU A 115 12.76 -4.23 -7.86
N LEU A 116 12.88 -3.70 -6.64
CA LEU A 116 13.12 -4.49 -5.44
C LEU A 116 11.99 -5.48 -5.15
N ILE A 117 10.72 -5.07 -5.29
CA ILE A 117 9.57 -5.98 -5.16
C ILE A 117 9.70 -7.13 -6.16
N PHE A 118 10.01 -6.83 -7.42
CA PHE A 118 10.22 -7.85 -8.44
C PHE A 118 11.37 -8.80 -8.10
N GLN A 119 12.49 -8.29 -7.58
CA GLN A 119 13.62 -9.12 -7.16
C GLN A 119 13.26 -10.10 -6.04
N VAL A 120 12.40 -9.71 -5.10
CA VAL A 120 11.95 -10.57 -4.00
C VAL A 120 10.83 -11.52 -4.41
N ARG A 121 9.94 -11.08 -5.31
CA ARG A 121 8.70 -11.78 -5.64
C ARG A 121 8.73 -12.59 -6.92
N HIS A 122 9.67 -12.27 -7.81
CA HIS A 122 9.84 -12.91 -9.12
C HIS A 122 8.58 -12.86 -10.00
N THR A 123 7.71 -11.88 -9.81
CA THR A 123 6.49 -11.67 -10.61
C THR A 123 6.09 -10.18 -10.64
N TYR A 124 5.39 -9.79 -11.71
CA TYR A 124 4.75 -8.47 -11.86
C TYR A 124 3.25 -8.50 -11.57
N GLU A 125 2.66 -9.67 -11.29
CA GLU A 125 1.22 -9.85 -11.04
C GLU A 125 0.80 -9.45 -9.61
N ILE A 126 1.53 -8.51 -9.02
CA ILE A 126 1.29 -8.04 -7.65
C ILE A 126 0.57 -6.70 -7.71
N PRO A 127 -0.54 -6.53 -6.98
CA PRO A 127 -1.21 -5.23 -6.84
C PRO A 127 -0.24 -4.14 -6.39
N LEU A 128 -0.05 -3.13 -7.23
CA LEU A 128 0.86 -2.02 -6.97
C LEU A 128 0.22 -0.71 -7.40
N VAL A 129 0.27 0.28 -6.50
CA VAL A 129 -0.21 1.64 -6.76
C VAL A 129 0.94 2.63 -6.55
N LEU A 130 1.19 3.48 -7.54
CA LEU A 130 2.11 4.61 -7.43
C LEU A 130 1.33 5.86 -7.01
N VAL A 131 1.80 6.56 -5.97
CA VAL A 131 1.14 7.75 -5.42
C VAL A 131 2.10 8.94 -5.43
N GLY A 132 1.70 10.01 -6.13
CA GLY A 132 2.34 11.33 -6.02
C GLY A 132 1.65 12.15 -4.94
N ASN A 133 2.27 12.25 -3.77
CA ASN A 133 1.75 12.95 -2.61
C ASN A 133 2.17 14.43 -2.57
N LYS A 134 1.54 15.21 -1.68
CA LYS A 134 1.77 16.65 -1.47
C LYS A 134 1.36 17.54 -2.65
N VAL A 135 0.29 17.15 -3.35
CA VAL A 135 -0.24 17.89 -4.51
C VAL A 135 -0.82 19.26 -4.14
N ASP A 136 -1.14 19.46 -2.87
CA ASP A 136 -1.50 20.75 -2.29
C ASP A 136 -0.35 21.77 -2.34
N LEU A 137 0.90 21.30 -2.40
CA LEU A 137 2.11 22.13 -2.52
C LEU A 137 2.48 22.44 -3.97
N ASP A 138 1.48 22.77 -4.80
CA ASP A 138 1.64 22.92 -6.27
C ASP A 138 2.75 23.91 -6.66
N ARG A 139 2.97 24.97 -5.88
CA ARG A 139 4.06 25.95 -6.09
C ARG A 139 5.46 25.35 -6.02
N PHE A 140 5.62 24.23 -5.33
CA PHE A 140 6.88 23.52 -5.15
C PHE A 140 6.95 22.25 -6.00
N ARG A 141 5.95 22.01 -6.84
CA ARG A 141 5.90 20.85 -7.72
C ARG A 141 7.07 20.86 -8.69
N GLN A 142 7.76 19.73 -8.80
CA GLN A 142 8.85 19.53 -9.76
C GLN A 142 8.33 18.89 -11.04
N ASP A 143 9.01 19.12 -12.16
CA ASP A 143 8.70 18.48 -13.43
C ASP A 143 9.28 17.06 -13.49
N PHE A 144 8.40 16.07 -13.65
CA PHE A 144 8.74 14.63 -13.72
C PHE A 144 8.82 14.09 -15.15
N ARG A 145 8.94 14.95 -16.17
CA ARG A 145 9.07 14.50 -17.56
C ARG A 145 10.32 13.62 -17.71
N GLU A 146 10.17 12.46 -18.34
CA GLU A 146 11.32 11.68 -18.80
C GLU A 146 12.13 12.57 -19.76
N VAL A 147 13.42 12.74 -19.45
CA VAL A 147 14.37 13.26 -20.43
C VAL A 147 14.66 12.07 -21.33
N THR A 148 13.97 12.02 -22.47
CA THR A 148 14.22 11.04 -23.54
C THR A 148 15.61 11.28 -24.15
#